data_AF-A0A4Q1UYH8-F1
#
_entry.id   AF-A0A4Q1UYH8-F1
#
_cell.length_a   1.000
_cell.length_b   1.000
_cell.length_c   1.000
_cell.angle_alpha   90.00
_cell.angle_beta   90.00
_cell.angle_gamma   90.00
#
_symmetry.space_group_name_H-M   'P 1'
#
loop_
_entity.id
_entity.type
_entity.pdbx_description
1 polymer ?
#
loop_
_entity_poly.entity_id
_entity_poly.type
_entity_poly.pdbx_seq_one_letter_code
_entity_poly.pdbx_strand_id
1 'polypeptide(L)' 'MTTDHEHSDAIDQAAAWLAVTPRRQRDRPAVPLLRERFGLSTPEACQGVAAANLILARSA' A
#
# COMPACT_ATOMS: atom_id res chain seq x y z
N MET A 1 6.18 -23.41 9.20
CA MET A 1 5.45 -22.43 10.02
C MET A 1 5.61 -21.10 9.30
N THR A 2 4.77 -20.85 8.30
CA THR A 2 4.94 -19.73 7.37
C THR A 2 4.34 -18.50 8.02
N THR A 3 5.18 -17.53 8.31
CA THR A 3 4.86 -16.36 9.12
C THR A 3 4.00 -15.38 8.33
N ASP A 4 2.73 -15.26 8.73
CA ASP A 4 1.76 -14.26 8.30
C ASP A 4 2.31 -12.81 8.31
N HIS A 5 3.36 -12.58 9.10
CA HIS A 5 4.11 -11.32 9.20
C HIS A 5 4.75 -10.85 7.89
N GLU A 6 5.14 -11.73 6.97
CA GLU A 6 5.80 -11.30 5.72
C GLU A 6 4.84 -10.52 4.80
N HIS A 7 3.56 -10.91 4.81
CA HIS A 7 2.52 -10.24 4.04
C HIS A 7 2.14 -8.89 4.66
N SER A 8 2.07 -8.83 5.99
CA SER A 8 1.78 -7.60 6.72
C SER A 8 2.84 -6.51 6.49
N ASP A 9 4.12 -6.89 6.48
CA ASP A 9 5.22 -5.93 6.29
C ASP A 9 5.19 -5.28 4.88
N ALA A 10 4.90 -6.08 3.84
CA ALA A 10 4.78 -5.58 2.48
C ALA A 10 3.58 -4.64 2.29
N ILE A 11 2.45 -4.91 2.97
CA ILE A 11 1.27 -4.06 2.97
C ILE A 11 1.56 -2.73 3.67
N ASP A 12 2.23 -2.76 4.82
CA ASP A 12 2.59 -1.55 5.58
C ASP A 12 3.59 -0.68 4.81
N GLN A 13 4.59 -1.28 4.16
CA GLN A 13 5.51 -0.55 3.27
C GLN A 13 4.79 0.06 2.08
N ALA A 14 3.88 -0.68 1.45
CA ALA A 14 3.03 -0.18 0.38
C ALA A 14 2.18 1.00 0.85
N ALA A 15 1.56 0.91 2.04
CA ALA A 15 0.71 1.94 2.61
C ALA A 15 1.50 3.22 2.96
N ALA A 16 2.64 3.08 3.61
CA ALA A 16 3.53 4.19 3.94
C ALA A 16 4.03 4.89 2.68
N TRP A 17 4.49 4.12 1.69
CA TRP A 17 4.86 4.67 0.38
C TRP A 17 3.68 5.40 -0.28
N LEU A 18 2.46 4.86 -0.10
CA LEU A 18 1.28 5.43 -0.68
C LEU A 18 0.85 6.76 -0.05
N ALA A 19 1.02 6.88 1.26
CA ALA A 19 0.75 8.09 2.04
C ALA A 19 1.76 9.21 1.76
N VAL A 20 3.05 8.89 1.56
CA VAL A 20 4.07 9.91 1.24
C VAL A 20 4.06 10.34 -0.23
N THR A 21 3.60 9.46 -1.13
CA THR A 21 3.58 9.76 -2.58
C THR A 21 2.30 10.53 -2.94
N PRO A 22 2.40 11.81 -3.37
CA PRO A 22 1.23 12.62 -3.66
C PRO A 22 0.47 12.12 -4.90
N ARG A 23 -0.87 12.21 -4.84
CA ARG A 23 -1.78 11.77 -5.91
C ARG A 23 -1.47 12.40 -7.28
N ARG A 24 -0.92 13.61 -7.30
CA ARG A 24 -0.47 14.30 -8.53
C ARG A 24 0.69 13.61 -9.25
N GLN A 25 1.49 12.82 -8.55
CA GLN A 25 2.63 12.10 -9.14
C GLN A 25 2.25 10.68 -9.57
N ARG A 26 1.02 10.25 -9.25
CA ARG A 26 0.46 8.97 -9.69
C ARG A 26 -0.29 9.16 -11.00
N ASP A 27 0.39 8.93 -12.10
CA ASP A 27 -0.23 8.82 -13.41
C ASP A 27 -1.05 7.51 -13.55
N ARG A 28 -0.85 6.57 -12.62
CA ARG A 28 -1.45 5.22 -12.64
C ARG A 28 -2.22 4.90 -11.35
N PRO A 29 -3.23 4.00 -11.43
CA PRO A 29 -3.97 3.56 -10.26
C PRO A 29 -3.07 2.88 -9.21
N ALA A 30 -3.36 3.12 -7.93
CA ALA A 30 -2.56 2.65 -6.81
C ALA A 30 -2.41 1.11 -6.77
N VAL A 31 -3.52 0.38 -6.95
CA VAL A 31 -3.57 -1.09 -6.85
C VAL A 31 -2.59 -1.80 -7.81
N PRO A 32 -2.67 -1.62 -9.15
CA PRO A 32 -1.73 -2.27 -10.06
C PRO A 32 -0.28 -1.88 -9.80
N LEU A 33 -0.03 -0.62 -9.39
CA LEU A 33 1.31 -0.15 -9.08
C LEU A 33 1.87 -0.79 -7.81
N LEU A 34 1.05 -0.99 -6.77
CA LEU A 34 1.45 -1.71 -5.56
C LEU A 34 1.72 -3.20 -5.84
N ARG A 35 0.93 -3.82 -6.72
CA ARG A 35 1.13 -5.21 -7.16
C ARG A 35 2.46 -5.38 -7.90
N GLU A 36 2.75 -4.52 -8.87
CA GLU A 36 4.01 -4.56 -9.64
C GLU A 36 5.23 -4.22 -8.78
N ARG A 37 5.10 -3.26 -7.87
CA ARG A 37 6.22 -2.72 -7.08
C ARG A 37 6.57 -3.56 -5.85
N PHE A 38 5.56 -4.12 -5.19
CA PHE A 38 5.72 -4.85 -3.93
C PHE A 38 5.38 -6.35 -4.07
N GLY A 39 5.01 -6.82 -5.25
CA GLY A 39 4.65 -8.23 -5.48
C GLY A 39 3.34 -8.65 -4.80
N LEU A 40 2.53 -7.67 -4.37
CA LEU A 40 1.28 -7.93 -3.65
C LEU A 40 0.21 -8.55 -4.55
N SER A 41 -0.66 -9.34 -3.96
CA SER A 41 -1.92 -9.76 -4.57
C SER A 41 -2.94 -8.63 -4.59
N THR A 42 -3.99 -8.79 -5.40
CA THR A 42 -5.10 -7.82 -5.48
C THR A 42 -5.72 -7.45 -4.12
N PRO A 43 -6.08 -8.39 -3.23
CA PRO A 43 -6.63 -8.05 -1.92
C PRO A 43 -5.63 -7.32 -1.02
N GLU A 44 -4.35 -7.71 -1.03
CA GLU A 44 -3.30 -7.04 -0.22
C GLU A 44 -3.05 -5.62 -0.70
N ALA A 45 -3.05 -5.39 -2.01
CA ALA A 45 -2.94 -4.04 -2.56
C ALA A 45 -4.13 -3.14 -2.16
N CYS A 46 -5.35 -3.70 -2.10
CA CYS A 46 -6.51 -2.97 -1.56
C CYS A 46 -6.33 -2.63 -0.07
N GLN A 47 -5.78 -3.56 0.73
CA GLN A 47 -5.46 -3.31 2.14
C GLN A 47 -4.42 -2.18 2.28
N GLY A 48 -3.36 -2.19 1.47
CA GLY A 48 -2.34 -1.13 1.47
C GLY A 48 -2.92 0.24 1.12
N VAL A 49 -3.87 0.30 0.18
CA VAL A 49 -4.59 1.54 -0.14
C VAL A 49 -5.47 2.02 1.02
N ALA A 50 -6.19 1.13 1.67
CA ALA A 50 -7.01 1.46 2.84
C ALA A 50 -6.14 1.97 4.00
N ALA A 51 -5.04 1.28 4.31
CA ALA A 51 -4.08 1.68 5.34
C ALA A 51 -3.44 3.05 5.04
N ALA A 52 -3.09 3.32 3.78
CA ALA A 52 -2.57 4.62 3.37
C ALA A 52 -3.56 5.76 3.61
N ASN A 53 -4.84 5.55 3.29
CA ASN A 53 -5.89 6.54 3.57
C ASN A 53 -6.04 6.79 5.07
N LEU A 54 -5.90 5.75 5.92
CA LEU A 54 -5.89 5.91 7.38
C LEU A 54 -4.68 6.71 7.87
N ILE A 55 -3.49 6.47 7.32
CA ILE A 55 -2.28 7.26 7.64
C ILE A 55 -2.50 8.73 7.29
N LEU A 56 -3.00 9.01 6.08
CA LEU A 56 -3.31 10.37 5.63
C LEU A 56 -4.36 11.05 6.52
N ALA A 57 -5.43 10.34 6.88
CA ALA A 57 -6.49 10.86 7.73
C ALA A 57 -6.03 11.15 9.17
N ARG A 58 -5.02 10.43 9.68
CA ARG A 58 -4.39 10.68 10.98
C ARG A 58 -3.33 11.78 10.95
N SER A 59 -2.81 12.11 9.76
CA SER A 59 -1.73 13.10 9.58
C SER A 59 -2.26 14.49 9.21
N ALA A 60 -3.58 14.67 9.19
CA ALA A 60 -4.28 15.92 8.90
C ALA A 60 -4.86 16.52 10.19
#